data_AF-A0AAD8AVM3-F1
#
_entry.id   AF-A0AAD8AVM3-F1
#
_cell.length_a   1.000
_cell.length_b   1.000
_cell.length_c   1.000
_cell.angle_alpha   90.00
_cell.angle_beta   90.00
_cell.angle_gamma   90.00
#
_symmetry.space_group_name_H-M   'P 1'
#
loop_
_entity.id
_entity.type
_entity.pdbx_description
1 polymer ?
#
loop_
_entity_poly.entity_id
_entity_poly.type
_entity_poly.pdbx_seq_one_letter_code
_entity_poly.pdbx_strand_id
1 'polypeptide(L)'
;MPRTAANGGKKIPSSHKLPELFPPGKAMQDVCKQEWCLGAVVGKGGFGLIYLGMILPLYVLMKLMELGPTSRKGAAGTKSEATDFVIKIEPKENGPLFCEMQFYQRVAKKECIETFITKNKLKYLGIPPYIGTGNTPFKSKEYRFLVMDRFETDLQKLLLIKGGTFPPSVVYAVGLRMIDALQFCHENEYVHADIKASNILLKKVKDTQQVFLVDFGLAYRYTVNGDHKVYKEDPRQAHNGTIEFTSRDAHKGVAPSPRGDMEILGYCMLQWLCKKLPWEDNLKSAPFVASSKEKFMNDIPNQIQSCLKDSSADILRKYFELVKTLKYDSTPNYASFKKILHEGLSDVGQKDEWKIDFGSPKLIGVDSERSRKRKSEGLEESVAKKSRSPQKSPAPPKKTIKSAKANSRRSPQEKSESDNFAMPAAKRSSQIKSSTKRSPLVKPVAKRSPLVNARNVRSPLVKTDSSLTDTSSSRSLEDKTKAVSKTKKMLNDRKSPVSYLSSPKNRTNSSLTGVVDKSSPYRKLKRVPKRPMKSLCTQTSPQK
;
A
#
# COMPACT_ATOMS: atom_id res chain seq x y z
N MET A 1 -40.05 12.65 35.51
CA MET A 1 -38.73 13.25 35.77
C MET A 1 -37.72 12.16 36.15
N PRO A 2 -37.02 11.52 35.21
CA PRO A 2 -35.85 10.69 35.52
C PRO A 2 -34.65 11.59 35.88
N ARG A 3 -33.77 11.14 36.78
CA ARG A 3 -32.61 11.92 37.25
C ARG A 3 -31.47 11.93 36.24
N THR A 4 -30.78 13.05 36.11
CA THR A 4 -29.58 13.20 35.28
C THR A 4 -28.36 12.55 35.93
N ALA A 5 -27.70 11.63 35.22
CA ALA A 5 -26.39 11.11 35.62
C ALA A 5 -25.28 12.04 35.11
N ALA A 6 -24.35 12.44 35.98
CA ALA A 6 -23.25 13.32 35.62
C ALA A 6 -22.17 12.57 34.83
N ASN A 7 -22.02 12.88 33.53
CA ASN A 7 -20.98 12.31 32.69
C ASN A 7 -19.60 12.91 33.05
N GLY A 8 -18.78 12.14 33.76
CA GLY A 8 -17.37 12.47 34.01
C GLY A 8 -16.59 12.49 32.70
N GLY A 9 -16.31 13.69 32.18
CA GLY A 9 -15.71 13.90 30.86
C GLY A 9 -14.27 13.39 30.74
N LYS A 10 -14.10 12.12 30.37
CA LYS A 10 -12.83 11.64 29.79
C LYS A 10 -12.57 12.44 28.51
N LYS A 11 -11.41 13.12 28.45
CA LYS A 11 -10.96 13.81 27.23
C LYS A 11 -10.84 12.80 26.09
N ILE A 12 -11.76 12.87 25.14
CA ILE A 12 -11.60 12.24 23.83
C ILE A 12 -10.32 12.82 23.21
N PRO A 13 -9.37 12.00 22.73
CA PRO A 13 -8.22 12.52 22.00
C PRO A 13 -8.69 13.41 20.86
N SER A 14 -8.13 14.60 20.70
CA SER A 14 -8.56 15.52 19.66
C SER A 14 -8.49 14.84 18.30
N SER A 15 -9.60 14.81 17.57
CA SER A 15 -9.59 14.43 16.16
C SER A 15 -8.51 15.26 15.45
N HIS A 16 -7.64 14.60 14.69
CA HIS A 16 -6.55 15.27 14.00
C HIS A 16 -7.13 16.42 13.16
N LYS A 17 -6.83 17.67 13.59
CA LYS A 17 -7.24 18.86 12.84
C LYS A 17 -6.69 18.72 11.43
N LEU A 18 -7.56 18.95 10.44
CA LEU A 18 -7.16 18.96 9.04
C LEU A 18 -5.92 19.86 8.86
N PRO A 19 -4.87 19.39 8.16
CA PRO A 19 -3.69 20.20 7.90
C PRO A 19 -4.08 21.52 7.23
N GLU A 20 -3.35 22.59 7.57
CA GLU A 20 -3.63 23.90 7.01
C GLU A 20 -3.38 23.92 5.50
N LEU A 21 -4.33 24.47 4.75
CA LEU A 21 -4.24 24.54 3.30
C LEU A 21 -3.12 25.48 2.87
N PHE A 22 -2.11 24.92 2.22
CA PHE A 22 -1.15 25.65 1.39
C PHE A 22 -1.87 26.28 0.18
N PRO A 23 -1.52 27.52 -0.21
CA PRO A 23 -2.11 28.16 -1.39
C PRO A 23 -1.54 27.57 -2.69
N PRO A 24 -2.36 27.42 -3.74
CA PRO A 24 -1.86 27.15 -5.10
C PRO A 24 -0.86 28.23 -5.54
N GLY A 25 0.12 27.85 -6.36
CA GLY A 25 1.23 28.72 -6.77
C GLY A 25 2.38 28.78 -5.77
N LYS A 26 2.30 28.13 -4.60
CA LYS A 26 3.41 28.08 -3.64
C LYS A 26 4.57 27.26 -4.22
N ALA A 27 5.68 27.94 -4.48
CA ALA A 27 6.97 27.31 -4.78
C ALA A 27 7.55 26.61 -3.53
N MET A 28 8.19 25.46 -3.73
CA MET A 28 8.91 24.68 -2.72
C MET A 28 10.16 24.06 -3.36
N GLN A 29 11.28 24.01 -2.63
CA GLN A 29 12.53 23.41 -3.11
C GLN A 29 12.80 22.11 -2.37
N ASP A 30 13.18 21.07 -3.10
CA ASP A 30 13.53 19.76 -2.54
C ASP A 30 15.03 19.63 -2.19
N VAL A 31 15.42 18.50 -1.58
CA VAL A 31 16.83 18.23 -1.20
C VAL A 31 17.80 18.15 -2.38
N CYS A 32 17.29 17.97 -3.61
CA CYS A 32 18.06 17.96 -4.86
C CYS A 32 18.13 19.37 -5.49
N LYS A 33 17.56 20.39 -4.84
CA LYS A 33 17.37 21.77 -5.31
C LYS A 33 16.37 21.92 -6.46
N GLN A 34 15.62 20.88 -6.83
CA GLN A 34 14.55 21.02 -7.81
C GLN A 34 13.40 21.83 -7.20
N GLU A 35 12.92 22.81 -7.96
CA GLU A 35 11.81 23.66 -7.57
C GLU A 35 10.48 23.11 -8.08
N TRP A 36 9.51 23.04 -7.18
CA TRP A 36 8.18 22.48 -7.35
C TRP A 36 7.12 23.53 -7.04
N CYS A 37 6.03 23.56 -7.81
CA CYS A 37 4.88 24.43 -7.59
C CYS A 37 3.66 23.59 -7.19
N LEU A 38 2.94 24.03 -6.14
CA LEU A 38 1.68 23.42 -5.72
C LEU A 38 0.50 23.86 -6.59
N GLY A 39 -0.23 22.90 -7.15
CA GLY A 39 -1.52 23.12 -7.79
C GLY A 39 -2.70 22.94 -6.82
N ALA A 40 -3.83 22.47 -7.33
CA ALA A 40 -5.02 22.18 -6.53
C ALA A 40 -4.83 20.94 -5.62
N VAL A 41 -5.61 20.86 -4.53
CA VAL A 41 -5.73 19.64 -3.71
C VAL A 41 -6.51 18.59 -4.49
N VAL A 42 -5.98 17.36 -4.54
CA VAL A 42 -6.61 16.19 -5.19
C VAL A 42 -6.88 15.02 -4.23
N GLY A 43 -6.31 15.06 -3.02
CA GLY A 43 -6.54 14.01 -2.03
C GLY A 43 -6.26 14.45 -0.60
N LYS A 44 -6.76 13.64 0.32
CA LYS A 44 -6.49 13.71 1.75
C LYS A 44 -5.97 12.35 2.19
N GLY A 45 -4.74 12.29 2.71
CA GLY A 45 -4.20 11.08 3.33
C GLY A 45 -4.67 10.92 4.78
N GLY A 46 -4.18 9.90 5.48
CA GLY A 46 -4.50 9.69 6.90
C GLY A 46 -4.11 10.89 7.77
N PHE A 47 -2.95 11.49 7.51
CA PHE A 47 -2.36 12.56 8.33
C PHE A 47 -1.96 13.82 7.54
N GLY A 48 -2.25 13.86 6.24
CA GLY A 48 -1.73 14.84 5.29
C GLY A 48 -2.70 15.23 4.17
N LEU A 49 -2.26 16.17 3.32
CA LEU A 49 -2.95 16.58 2.10
C LEU A 49 -2.11 16.24 0.87
N ILE A 50 -2.77 15.93 -0.25
CA ILE A 50 -2.15 15.58 -1.52
C ILE A 50 -2.55 16.63 -2.56
N TYR A 51 -1.55 17.32 -3.09
CA TYR A 51 -1.68 18.38 -4.09
C TYR A 51 -1.24 17.88 -5.46
N LEU A 52 -1.69 18.53 -6.53
CA LEU A 52 -1.01 18.48 -7.83
C LEU A 52 0.39 19.11 -7.70
N GLY A 53 1.39 18.50 -8.34
CA GLY A 53 2.76 18.98 -8.35
C GLY A 53 3.24 19.30 -9.76
N MET A 54 3.85 20.47 -9.94
CA MET A 54 4.46 20.89 -11.22
C MET A 54 5.91 21.28 -11.01
N ILE A 55 6.76 21.07 -12.01
CA ILE A 55 8.10 21.67 -12.06
C ILE A 55 7.93 23.19 -12.21
N LEU A 56 8.58 23.99 -11.35
CA LEU A 56 8.31 25.43 -11.26
C LEU A 56 8.55 26.20 -12.59
N PRO A 57 9.66 25.99 -13.33
CA PRO A 57 9.83 26.53 -14.69
C PRO A 57 8.68 26.23 -15.66
N LEU A 58 8.09 25.03 -15.61
CA LEU A 58 6.96 24.65 -16.47
C LEU A 58 5.68 25.38 -16.06
N TYR A 59 5.42 25.52 -14.76
CA TYR A 59 4.30 26.33 -14.25
C TYR A 59 4.41 27.80 -14.68
N VAL A 60 5.62 28.38 -14.61
CA VAL A 60 5.86 29.76 -15.08
C VAL A 60 5.61 29.88 -16.58
N LEU A 61 6.11 28.95 -17.39
CA LEU A 61 5.91 28.94 -18.84
C LEU A 61 4.42 28.86 -19.22
N MET A 62 3.66 27.93 -18.62
CA MET A 62 2.22 27.80 -18.84
C MET A 62 1.47 29.08 -18.47
N LYS A 63 1.78 29.67 -17.31
CA LYS A 63 1.14 30.91 -16.86
C LYS A 63 1.45 32.12 -17.74
N LEU A 64 2.62 32.17 -18.37
CA LEU A 64 2.95 33.18 -19.37
C LEU A 64 2.16 32.96 -20.68
N MET A 65 1.91 31.71 -21.09
CA MET A 65 1.07 31.39 -22.25
C MET A 65 -0.41 31.74 -22.01
N GLU A 66 -0.92 31.54 -20.79
CA GLU A 66 -2.29 31.94 -20.39
C GLU A 66 -2.51 33.46 -20.42
N LEU A 67 -1.44 34.26 -20.34
CA LEU A 67 -1.48 35.73 -20.31
C LEU A 67 -1.23 36.40 -21.68
N GLY A 68 -1.20 35.63 -22.77
CA GLY A 68 -1.09 36.16 -24.13
C GLY A 68 -2.33 36.98 -24.55
N PRO A 69 -2.17 38.08 -25.31
CA PRO A 69 -3.28 38.99 -25.59
C PRO A 69 -4.33 38.39 -26.55
N THR A 70 -5.56 38.33 -26.07
CA THR A 70 -6.82 38.37 -26.85
C THR A 70 -6.91 37.49 -28.11
N SER A 71 -7.15 36.18 -27.95
CA SER A 71 -8.31 35.52 -28.60
C SER A 71 -8.50 34.05 -28.20
N ARG A 72 -9.55 33.77 -27.41
CA ARG A 72 -10.37 32.54 -27.53
C ARG A 72 -11.65 32.59 -26.69
N LYS A 73 -12.75 33.10 -27.26
CA LYS A 73 -14.08 32.61 -26.88
C LYS A 73 -14.18 31.17 -27.42
N GLY A 74 -14.56 30.20 -26.59
CA GLY A 74 -14.68 28.79 -26.99
C GLY A 74 -13.51 27.90 -26.59
N ALA A 75 -13.23 27.78 -25.29
CA ALA A 75 -12.28 26.79 -24.74
C ALA A 75 -12.86 25.99 -23.55
N ALA A 76 -14.20 25.92 -23.42
CA ALA A 76 -14.87 25.06 -22.46
C ALA A 76 -14.78 23.58 -22.90
N GLY A 77 -13.61 22.97 -22.77
CA GLY A 77 -13.36 21.60 -23.20
C GLY A 77 -11.89 21.13 -23.23
N THR A 78 -10.91 22.04 -23.13
CA THR A 78 -9.51 21.63 -22.93
C THR A 78 -9.35 21.00 -21.55
N LYS A 79 -9.10 19.69 -21.52
CA LYS A 79 -8.71 18.95 -20.31
C LYS A 79 -7.54 19.70 -19.68
N SER A 80 -7.62 20.00 -18.38
CA SER A 80 -6.49 20.51 -17.60
C SER A 80 -5.25 19.68 -17.90
N GLU A 81 -4.16 20.34 -18.29
CA GLU A 81 -2.89 19.67 -18.56
C GLU A 81 -2.49 18.89 -17.30
N ALA A 82 -2.50 17.57 -17.43
CA ALA A 82 -2.49 16.69 -16.28
C ALA A 82 -1.09 16.65 -15.72
N THR A 83 -0.85 17.43 -14.66
CA THR A 83 0.44 17.47 -13.97
C THR A 83 0.87 16.04 -13.62
N ASP A 84 2.02 15.59 -14.14
CA ASP A 84 2.48 14.20 -14.01
C ASP A 84 2.80 13.80 -12.56
N PHE A 85 2.87 14.77 -11.64
CA PHE A 85 3.25 14.58 -10.25
C PHE A 85 2.14 14.99 -9.28
N VAL A 86 2.21 14.40 -8.09
CA VAL A 86 1.49 14.83 -6.89
C VAL A 86 2.47 15.07 -5.74
N ILE A 87 2.08 15.91 -4.79
CA ILE A 87 2.91 16.25 -3.62
C ILE A 87 2.10 15.99 -2.34
N LYS A 88 2.54 15.00 -1.55
CA LYS A 88 2.00 14.65 -0.23
C LYS A 88 2.69 15.52 0.83
N ILE A 89 1.92 16.25 1.63
CA ILE A 89 2.43 17.18 2.64
C ILE A 89 1.89 16.81 4.02
N GLU A 90 2.78 16.71 5.01
CA GLU A 90 2.46 16.46 6.42
C GLU A 90 3.30 17.34 7.37
N PRO A 91 2.76 17.73 8.55
CA PRO A 91 3.54 18.34 9.63
C PRO A 91 4.83 17.55 9.95
N LYS A 92 5.93 18.24 10.27
CA LYS A 92 7.23 17.60 10.56
C LYS A 92 7.21 16.75 11.85
N GLU A 93 6.25 16.97 12.73
CA GLU A 93 5.98 16.12 13.89
C GLU A 93 5.35 14.75 13.55
N ASN A 94 4.75 14.59 12.36
CA ASN A 94 4.21 13.30 11.94
C ASN A 94 5.33 12.29 11.62
N GLY A 95 5.15 11.06 12.10
CA GLY A 95 6.01 9.91 11.79
C GLY A 95 5.79 9.29 10.39
N PRO A 96 4.55 9.03 9.93
CA PRO A 96 4.30 8.25 8.71
C PRO A 96 5.01 8.78 7.45
N LEU A 97 4.87 10.07 7.12
CA LEU A 97 5.58 10.63 5.96
C LEU A 97 7.11 10.56 6.10
N PHE A 98 7.67 10.57 7.33
CA PHE A 98 9.10 10.36 7.51
C PHE A 98 9.52 8.92 7.20
N CYS A 99 8.77 7.92 7.67
CA CYS A 99 9.02 6.51 7.34
C CYS A 99 8.97 6.27 5.82
N GLU A 100 7.94 6.80 5.16
CA GLU A 100 7.76 6.71 3.72
C GLU A 100 8.91 7.39 2.96
N MET A 101 9.28 8.62 3.33
CA MET A 101 10.43 9.31 2.75
C MET A 101 11.73 8.52 2.92
N GLN A 102 11.97 7.91 4.09
CA GLN A 102 13.16 7.09 4.32
C GLN A 102 13.17 5.80 3.48
N PHE A 103 12.01 5.19 3.20
CA PHE A 103 11.93 4.08 2.25
C PHE A 103 12.34 4.54 0.84
N TYR A 104 11.67 5.56 0.28
CA TYR A 104 11.93 5.98 -1.10
C TYR A 104 13.38 6.47 -1.30
N GLN A 105 13.92 7.27 -0.38
CA GLN A 105 15.29 7.81 -0.48
C GLN A 105 16.38 6.73 -0.44
N ARG A 106 16.13 5.58 0.21
CA ARG A 106 17.11 4.50 0.38
C ARG A 106 16.96 3.44 -0.71
N VAL A 107 15.73 2.97 -0.93
CA VAL A 107 15.43 1.74 -1.67
C VAL A 107 14.91 2.03 -3.07
N ALA A 108 13.87 2.85 -3.19
CA ALA A 108 13.13 3.06 -4.44
C ALA A 108 13.81 4.05 -5.43
N LYS A 109 15.13 4.08 -5.46
CA LYS A 109 15.87 4.84 -6.48
C LYS A 109 15.65 4.19 -7.84
N LYS A 110 15.62 5.01 -8.90
CA LYS A 110 15.31 4.56 -10.26
C LYS A 110 16.27 3.46 -10.72
N GLU A 111 17.55 3.61 -10.42
CA GLU A 111 18.64 2.69 -10.80
C GLU A 111 18.49 1.34 -10.09
N CYS A 112 18.07 1.34 -8.82
CA CYS A 112 17.78 0.13 -8.05
C CYS A 112 16.57 -0.63 -8.63
N ILE A 113 15.52 0.10 -8.99
CA ILE A 113 14.31 -0.45 -9.62
C ILE A 113 14.63 -1.04 -11.00
N GLU A 114 15.34 -0.31 -11.86
CA GLU A 114 15.75 -0.78 -13.20
C GLU A 114 16.69 -1.99 -13.12
N THR A 115 17.59 -2.02 -12.13
CA THR A 115 18.44 -3.19 -11.84
C THR A 115 17.60 -4.40 -11.44
N PHE A 116 16.62 -4.25 -10.54
CA PHE A 116 15.75 -5.35 -10.11
C PHE A 116 14.84 -5.87 -11.24
N ILE A 117 14.28 -4.96 -12.05
CA ILE A 117 13.49 -5.29 -13.25
C ILE A 117 14.33 -6.13 -14.21
N THR A 118 15.57 -5.71 -14.47
CA THR A 118 16.50 -6.41 -15.39
C THR A 118 16.91 -7.78 -14.84
N LYS A 119 17.32 -7.84 -13.56
CA LYS A 119 17.67 -9.07 -12.83
C LYS A 119 16.55 -10.12 -12.90
N ASN A 120 15.30 -9.70 -12.68
CA ASN A 120 14.14 -10.59 -12.58
C ASN A 120 13.32 -10.71 -13.90
N LYS A 121 13.76 -10.06 -14.99
CA LYS A 121 13.14 -10.09 -16.33
C LYS A 121 11.66 -9.62 -16.35
N LEU A 122 11.34 -8.62 -15.54
CA LEU A 122 9.98 -8.07 -15.39
C LEU A 122 9.64 -7.09 -16.54
N LYS A 123 8.35 -6.90 -16.88
CA LYS A 123 7.93 -5.80 -17.78
C LYS A 123 7.92 -4.44 -17.06
N TYR A 124 7.61 -4.43 -15.77
CA TYR A 124 7.73 -3.29 -14.84
C TYR A 124 7.78 -3.82 -13.40
N LEU A 125 8.12 -2.96 -12.42
CA LEU A 125 8.00 -3.25 -11.00
C LEU A 125 6.91 -2.37 -10.38
N GLY A 126 6.04 -2.93 -9.53
CA GLY A 126 4.95 -2.22 -8.87
C GLY A 126 5.38 -1.33 -7.69
N ILE A 127 6.49 -0.61 -7.82
CA ILE A 127 7.04 0.32 -6.82
C ILE A 127 7.30 1.66 -7.52
N PRO A 128 6.73 2.79 -7.07
CA PRO A 128 7.02 4.09 -7.68
C PRO A 128 8.48 4.50 -7.46
N PRO A 129 9.14 5.14 -8.44
CA PRO A 129 10.47 5.68 -8.23
C PRO A 129 10.44 6.89 -7.28
N TYR A 130 11.52 7.07 -6.52
CA TYR A 130 11.79 8.32 -5.80
C TYR A 130 11.97 9.48 -6.79
N ILE A 131 11.25 10.58 -6.55
CA ILE A 131 11.32 11.79 -7.38
C ILE A 131 11.98 12.94 -6.62
N GLY A 132 11.42 13.33 -5.47
CA GLY A 132 11.95 14.44 -4.68
C GLY A 132 11.28 14.54 -3.30
N THR A 133 11.99 15.11 -2.33
CA THR A 133 11.49 15.35 -0.96
C THR A 133 12.09 16.61 -0.38
N GLY A 134 11.37 17.30 0.50
CA GLY A 134 11.92 18.46 1.19
C GLY A 134 11.15 18.83 2.45
N ASN A 135 11.59 19.93 3.07
CA ASN A 135 10.87 20.59 4.15
C ASN A 135 10.40 21.96 3.64
N THR A 136 9.22 22.41 4.08
CA THR A 136 8.76 23.79 3.83
C THR A 136 8.23 24.40 5.13
N PRO A 137 8.63 25.65 5.47
CA PRO A 137 7.95 26.42 6.50
C PRO A 137 6.61 26.95 5.98
N PHE A 138 5.59 26.98 6.82
CA PHE A 138 4.30 27.61 6.56
C PHE A 138 3.63 27.99 7.89
N LYS A 139 3.20 29.25 8.04
CA LYS A 139 2.47 29.76 9.21
C LYS A 139 3.05 29.30 10.57
N SER A 140 4.34 29.59 10.76
CA SER A 140 5.10 29.27 11.99
C SER A 140 5.24 27.77 12.32
N LYS A 141 5.00 26.87 11.36
CA LYS A 141 5.23 25.42 11.46
C LYS A 141 6.14 24.95 10.34
N GLU A 142 6.81 23.82 10.55
CA GLU A 142 7.53 23.09 9.51
C GLU A 142 6.72 21.87 9.05
N TYR A 143 6.71 21.66 7.73
CA TYR A 143 6.09 20.52 7.08
C TYR A 143 7.16 19.76 6.28
N ARG A 144 7.02 18.44 6.18
CA ARG A 144 7.71 17.64 5.15
C ARG A 144 6.82 17.52 3.92
N PHE A 145 7.44 17.39 2.77
CA PHE A 145 6.75 17.02 1.53
C PHE A 145 7.50 15.92 0.77
N LEU A 146 6.73 15.08 0.09
CA LEU A 146 7.17 14.02 -0.80
C LEU A 146 6.51 14.22 -2.17
N VAL A 147 7.33 14.25 -3.22
CA VAL A 147 6.90 14.31 -4.62
C VAL A 147 6.83 12.88 -5.17
N MET A 148 5.73 12.55 -5.82
CA MET A 148 5.44 11.23 -6.38
C MET A 148 4.85 11.35 -7.78
N ASP A 149 4.95 10.28 -8.55
CA ASP A 149 4.13 10.05 -9.75
C ASP A 149 2.63 10.26 -9.44
N ARG A 150 1.90 10.83 -10.39
CA ARG A 150 0.44 10.85 -10.38
C ARG A 150 -0.12 9.54 -10.93
N PHE A 151 -1.17 9.06 -10.26
CA PHE A 151 -1.91 7.84 -10.59
C PHE A 151 -3.37 8.15 -10.90
N GLU A 152 -4.08 7.24 -11.56
CA GLU A 152 -5.48 7.41 -11.98
C GLU A 152 -6.47 7.20 -10.82
N THR A 153 -6.36 6.05 -10.15
CA THR A 153 -7.25 5.62 -9.07
C THR A 153 -6.58 4.53 -8.23
N ASP A 154 -7.04 4.33 -7.00
CA ASP A 154 -6.74 3.15 -6.19
C ASP A 154 -7.67 1.98 -6.53
N LEU A 155 -7.26 0.77 -6.14
CA LEU A 155 -8.07 -0.44 -6.33
C LEU A 155 -9.31 -0.48 -5.42
N GLN A 156 -9.33 0.19 -4.26
CA GLN A 156 -10.51 0.19 -3.38
C GLN A 156 -11.71 0.89 -4.05
N LYS A 157 -11.48 2.02 -4.73
CA LYS A 157 -12.49 2.69 -5.58
C LYS A 157 -12.99 1.77 -6.70
N LEU A 158 -12.09 1.04 -7.37
CA LEU A 158 -12.51 0.09 -8.42
C LEU A 158 -13.28 -1.10 -7.86
N LEU A 159 -12.85 -1.67 -6.73
CA LEU A 159 -13.52 -2.78 -6.05
C LEU A 159 -14.95 -2.41 -5.70
N LEU A 160 -15.16 -1.19 -5.17
CA LEU A 160 -16.48 -0.64 -4.90
C LEU A 160 -17.33 -0.48 -6.19
N ILE A 161 -16.76 0.11 -7.25
CA ILE A 161 -17.43 0.27 -8.56
C ILE A 161 -17.80 -1.07 -9.20
N LYS A 162 -17.03 -2.14 -8.94
CA LYS A 162 -17.27 -3.50 -9.45
C LYS A 162 -18.18 -4.35 -8.54
N GLY A 163 -18.71 -3.77 -7.45
CA GLY A 163 -19.69 -4.42 -6.58
C GLY A 163 -19.10 -5.15 -5.36
N GLY A 164 -17.79 -5.01 -5.12
CA GLY A 164 -17.08 -5.57 -3.97
C GLY A 164 -16.15 -6.74 -4.27
N THR A 165 -16.01 -7.18 -5.52
CA THR A 165 -15.09 -8.26 -5.92
C THR A 165 -14.37 -7.93 -7.24
N PHE A 166 -13.30 -8.68 -7.52
CA PHE A 166 -12.64 -8.74 -8.82
C PHE A 166 -12.64 -10.18 -9.37
N PRO A 167 -12.59 -10.37 -10.71
CA PRO A 167 -12.39 -11.70 -11.30
C PRO A 167 -11.09 -12.35 -10.81
N PRO A 168 -11.01 -13.69 -10.66
CA PRO A 168 -9.80 -14.33 -10.18
C PRO A 168 -8.55 -14.03 -11.02
N SER A 169 -8.71 -13.90 -12.34
CA SER A 169 -7.63 -13.48 -13.25
C SER A 169 -7.02 -12.13 -12.88
N VAL A 170 -7.83 -11.16 -12.46
CA VAL A 170 -7.38 -9.85 -11.98
C VAL A 170 -6.71 -9.99 -10.61
N VAL A 171 -7.29 -10.76 -9.68
CA VAL A 171 -6.73 -10.98 -8.34
C VAL A 171 -5.34 -11.63 -8.42
N TYR A 172 -5.17 -12.67 -9.23
CA TYR A 172 -3.88 -13.34 -9.39
C TYR A 172 -2.86 -12.47 -10.12
N ALA A 173 -3.26 -11.74 -11.18
CA ALA A 173 -2.35 -10.84 -11.88
C ALA A 173 -1.89 -9.67 -10.98
N VAL A 174 -2.76 -9.11 -10.15
CA VAL A 174 -2.37 -8.13 -9.12
C VAL A 174 -1.49 -8.77 -8.05
N GLY A 175 -1.85 -9.96 -7.57
CA GLY A 175 -1.08 -10.73 -6.59
C GLY A 175 0.36 -11.00 -7.04
N LEU A 176 0.57 -11.40 -8.29
CA LEU A 176 1.90 -11.57 -8.88
C LEU A 176 2.74 -10.28 -8.83
N ARG A 177 2.16 -9.14 -9.23
CA ARG A 177 2.84 -7.84 -9.18
C ARG A 177 3.11 -7.36 -7.76
N MET A 178 2.23 -7.70 -6.80
CA MET A 178 2.47 -7.43 -5.38
C MET A 178 3.57 -8.34 -4.82
N ILE A 179 3.68 -9.61 -5.25
CA ILE A 179 4.80 -10.48 -4.87
C ILE A 179 6.12 -9.95 -5.46
N ASP A 180 6.14 -9.46 -6.71
CA ASP A 180 7.32 -8.82 -7.29
C ASP A 180 7.75 -7.56 -6.49
N ALA A 181 6.77 -6.73 -6.12
CA ALA A 181 6.99 -5.52 -5.31
C ALA A 181 7.48 -5.83 -3.89
N LEU A 182 6.88 -6.82 -3.22
CA LEU A 182 7.28 -7.28 -1.89
C LEU A 182 8.68 -7.92 -1.91
N GLN A 183 8.98 -8.75 -2.91
CA GLN A 183 10.32 -9.31 -3.11
C GLN A 183 11.38 -8.21 -3.20
N PHE A 184 11.11 -7.13 -3.95
CA PHE A 184 12.03 -5.97 -4.03
C PHE A 184 12.21 -5.29 -2.67
N CYS A 185 11.12 -5.02 -1.93
CA CYS A 185 11.20 -4.42 -0.60
C CYS A 185 12.02 -5.30 0.36
N HIS A 186 11.73 -6.61 0.39
CA HIS A 186 12.37 -7.58 1.28
C HIS A 186 13.86 -7.78 0.95
N GLU A 187 14.23 -7.90 -0.33
CA GLU A 187 15.64 -7.93 -0.77
C GLU A 187 16.41 -6.64 -0.40
N ASN A 188 15.71 -5.53 -0.13
CA ASN A 188 16.26 -4.25 0.33
C ASN A 188 15.93 -3.96 1.82
N GLU A 189 15.73 -5.00 2.64
CA GLU A 189 15.57 -4.94 4.10
C GLU A 189 14.28 -4.31 4.65
N TYR A 190 13.30 -3.96 3.81
CA TYR A 190 12.04 -3.32 4.21
C TYR A 190 10.82 -4.22 4.02
N VAL A 191 9.88 -4.20 4.97
CA VAL A 191 8.52 -4.73 4.82
C VAL A 191 7.49 -3.61 4.73
N HIS A 192 6.35 -3.86 4.11
CA HIS A 192 5.29 -2.85 3.91
C HIS A 192 4.33 -2.73 5.10
N ALA A 193 4.01 -3.84 5.76
CA ALA A 193 3.10 -3.99 6.91
C ALA A 193 1.63 -3.55 6.70
N ASP A 194 1.28 -2.87 5.60
CA ASP A 194 -0.07 -2.34 5.35
C ASP A 194 -0.51 -2.45 3.87
N ILE A 195 -0.32 -3.63 3.26
CA ILE A 195 -0.85 -3.91 1.91
C ILE A 195 -2.38 -3.96 1.98
N LYS A 196 -3.05 -3.23 1.07
CA LYS A 196 -4.52 -3.17 0.93
C LYS A 196 -4.90 -2.48 -0.38
N ALA A 197 -6.14 -2.66 -0.85
CA ALA A 197 -6.57 -2.11 -2.14
C ALA A 197 -6.53 -0.57 -2.25
N SER A 198 -6.64 0.17 -1.13
CA SER A 198 -6.48 1.63 -1.13
C SER A 198 -5.01 2.10 -1.21
N ASN A 199 -4.06 1.20 -0.93
CA ASN A 199 -2.61 1.41 -1.05
C ASN A 199 -2.05 0.82 -2.36
N ILE A 200 -2.89 0.38 -3.29
CA ILE A 200 -2.49 -0.08 -4.62
C ILE A 200 -3.12 0.84 -5.66
N LEU A 201 -2.29 1.60 -6.37
CA LEU A 201 -2.72 2.60 -7.35
C LEU A 201 -2.49 2.13 -8.79
N LEU A 202 -3.33 2.63 -9.71
CA LEU A 202 -3.24 2.36 -11.14
C LEU A 202 -2.55 3.49 -11.92
N LYS A 203 -1.63 3.10 -12.80
CA LYS A 203 -1.08 3.95 -13.86
C LYS A 203 -1.40 3.30 -15.20
N LYS A 204 -2.17 3.98 -16.05
CA LYS A 204 -2.35 3.57 -17.44
C LYS A 204 -1.09 3.91 -18.22
N VAL A 205 -0.41 2.90 -18.76
CA VAL A 205 0.80 3.03 -19.56
C VAL A 205 0.51 2.47 -20.95
N LYS A 206 0.38 3.38 -21.93
CA LYS A 206 -0.16 3.08 -23.27
C LYS A 206 -1.52 2.38 -23.12
N ASP A 207 -1.69 1.18 -23.66
CA ASP A 207 -2.94 0.40 -23.56
C ASP A 207 -2.94 -0.63 -22.42
N THR A 208 -1.93 -0.59 -21.54
CA THR A 208 -1.82 -1.49 -20.38
C THR A 208 -2.15 -0.76 -19.07
N GLN A 209 -2.82 -1.45 -18.14
CA GLN A 209 -2.98 -1.00 -16.76
C GLN A 209 -1.88 -1.60 -15.88
N GLN A 210 -1.20 -0.77 -15.11
CA GLN A 210 -0.10 -1.16 -14.23
C GLN A 210 -0.44 -0.81 -12.77
N VAL A 211 -0.16 -1.72 -11.84
CA VAL A 211 -0.43 -1.56 -10.39
C VAL A 211 0.83 -1.24 -9.60
N PHE A 212 0.75 -0.27 -8.70
CA PHE A 212 1.85 0.21 -7.86
C PHE A 212 1.45 0.25 -6.39
N LEU A 213 2.29 -0.33 -5.53
CA LEU A 213 2.16 -0.30 -4.08
C LEU A 213 2.66 1.05 -3.53
N VAL A 214 1.89 1.71 -2.67
CA VAL A 214 2.17 3.05 -2.12
C VAL A 214 1.82 3.15 -0.64
N ASP A 215 2.12 4.31 -0.02
CA ASP A 215 1.90 4.62 1.40
C ASP A 215 2.76 3.77 2.34
N PHE A 216 4.07 3.84 2.14
CA PHE A 216 5.10 3.21 2.98
C PHE A 216 5.22 3.85 4.39
N GLY A 217 4.16 4.51 4.88
CA GLY A 217 4.11 5.19 6.17
C GLY A 217 4.18 4.26 7.38
N LEU A 218 3.86 2.97 7.20
CA LEU A 218 4.06 1.90 8.18
C LEU A 218 5.21 0.94 7.80
N ALA A 219 5.98 1.24 6.75
CA ALA A 219 7.05 0.38 6.30
C ALA A 219 8.19 0.29 7.33
N TYR A 220 8.71 -0.91 7.53
CA TYR A 220 9.63 -1.22 8.64
C TYR A 220 10.92 -1.87 8.12
N ARG A 221 12.08 -1.40 8.60
CA ARG A 221 13.40 -1.99 8.27
C ARG A 221 13.66 -3.20 9.18
N TYR A 222 13.18 -4.36 8.73
CA TYR A 222 13.06 -5.60 9.53
C TYR A 222 14.41 -6.31 9.77
N THR A 223 15.39 -6.06 8.90
CA THR A 223 16.78 -6.46 9.06
C THR A 223 17.69 -5.25 8.86
N VAL A 224 18.89 -5.25 9.45
CA VAL A 224 19.88 -4.19 9.28
C VAL A 224 21.24 -4.83 9.07
N ASN A 225 21.80 -4.70 7.87
CA ASN A 225 23.07 -5.31 7.47
C ASN A 225 23.08 -6.86 7.58
N GLY A 226 21.90 -7.49 7.58
CA GLY A 226 21.70 -8.92 7.85
C GLY A 226 21.06 -9.21 9.22
N ASP A 227 21.19 -8.33 10.20
CA ASP A 227 20.64 -8.51 11.55
C ASP A 227 19.10 -8.36 11.58
N HIS A 228 18.41 -9.48 11.36
CA HIS A 228 16.95 -9.61 11.49
C HIS A 228 16.50 -9.26 12.93
N LYS A 229 15.35 -8.60 13.09
CA LYS A 229 14.79 -8.38 14.44
C LYS A 229 14.49 -9.72 15.12
N VAL A 230 14.66 -9.75 16.43
CA VAL A 230 14.28 -10.91 17.26
C VAL A 230 12.76 -10.94 17.43
N TYR A 231 12.15 -12.14 17.37
CA TYR A 231 10.72 -12.28 17.70
C TYR A 231 10.49 -11.86 19.16
N LYS A 232 9.72 -10.79 19.35
CA LYS A 232 9.37 -10.28 20.67
C LYS A 232 8.01 -9.61 20.62
N GLU A 233 7.09 -10.09 21.44
CA GLU A 233 5.75 -9.51 21.59
C GLU A 233 5.82 -8.26 22.46
N ASP A 234 5.16 -7.18 22.03
CA ASP A 234 4.99 -5.95 22.80
C ASP A 234 3.53 -5.49 22.67
N PRO A 235 2.65 -5.80 23.65
CA PRO A 235 1.24 -5.43 23.61
C PRO A 235 0.96 -3.92 23.44
N ARG A 236 1.96 -3.05 23.64
CA ARG A 236 1.86 -1.60 23.40
C ARG A 236 1.97 -1.22 21.91
N GLN A 237 2.42 -2.15 21.07
CA GLN A 237 2.55 -2.05 19.61
C GLN A 237 1.58 -3.00 18.88
N ALA A 238 0.68 -3.65 19.62
CA ALA A 238 -0.29 -4.59 19.08
C ALA A 238 -1.35 -3.90 18.21
N HIS A 239 -1.79 -4.62 17.17
CA HIS A 239 -2.85 -4.24 16.24
C HIS A 239 -2.51 -3.05 15.33
N ASN A 240 -1.21 -2.73 15.16
CA ASN A 240 -0.72 -1.81 14.14
C ASN A 240 -1.07 -2.31 12.71
N GLY A 241 -1.21 -1.38 11.77
CA GLY A 241 -1.69 -1.67 10.41
C GLY A 241 -3.22 -1.70 10.30
N THR A 242 -3.74 -1.91 9.09
CA THR A 242 -5.19 -1.94 8.84
C THR A 242 -5.80 -3.23 9.41
N ILE A 243 -6.60 -3.10 10.48
CA ILE A 243 -7.04 -4.19 11.37
C ILE A 243 -7.66 -5.42 10.67
N GLU A 244 -8.42 -5.21 9.60
CA GLU A 244 -8.99 -6.27 8.76
C GLU A 244 -7.91 -7.17 8.13
N PHE A 245 -6.82 -6.60 7.60
CA PHE A 245 -5.76 -7.34 6.91
C PHE A 245 -4.50 -7.61 7.75
N THR A 246 -4.23 -6.84 8.81
CA THR A 246 -2.93 -6.88 9.50
C THR A 246 -2.56 -8.28 10.04
N SER A 247 -1.28 -8.63 10.00
CA SER A 247 -0.79 -9.98 10.32
C SER A 247 -1.00 -10.38 11.78
N ARG A 248 -1.00 -11.69 12.06
CA ARG A 248 -1.08 -12.23 13.43
C ARG A 248 0.09 -11.81 14.32
N ASP A 249 1.27 -11.61 13.72
CA ASP A 249 2.44 -11.04 14.39
C ASP A 249 2.18 -9.58 14.84
N ALA A 250 1.61 -8.77 13.96
CA ALA A 250 1.19 -7.40 14.29
C ALA A 250 0.06 -7.38 15.33
N HIS A 251 -0.86 -8.35 15.33
CA HIS A 251 -1.85 -8.51 16.41
C HIS A 251 -1.22 -8.83 17.79
N LYS A 252 0.02 -9.34 17.84
CA LYS A 252 0.82 -9.57 19.07
C LYS A 252 1.81 -8.43 19.36
N GLY A 253 1.86 -7.41 18.51
CA GLY A 253 2.80 -6.30 18.62
C GLY A 253 4.26 -6.69 18.37
N VAL A 254 4.47 -7.78 17.61
CA VAL A 254 5.78 -8.17 17.11
C VAL A 254 6.19 -7.23 15.98
N ALA A 255 7.48 -6.91 15.88
CA ALA A 255 7.99 -6.11 14.78
C ALA A 255 7.69 -6.77 13.42
N PRO A 256 7.17 -6.05 12.40
CA PRO A 256 6.83 -6.65 11.11
C PRO A 256 8.02 -7.34 10.42
N SER A 257 7.77 -8.50 9.80
CA SER A 257 8.75 -9.26 9.01
C SER A 257 8.11 -9.84 7.73
N PRO A 258 8.90 -10.35 6.76
CA PRO A 258 8.41 -10.71 5.42
C PRO A 258 7.21 -11.66 5.38
N ARG A 259 7.10 -12.59 6.33
CA ARG A 259 5.93 -13.49 6.42
C ARG A 259 4.62 -12.74 6.70
N GLY A 260 4.70 -11.62 7.43
CA GLY A 260 3.55 -10.77 7.73
C GLY A 260 2.97 -10.14 6.46
N ASP A 261 3.83 -9.60 5.59
CA ASP A 261 3.40 -9.05 4.29
C ASP A 261 2.74 -10.12 3.40
N MET A 262 3.29 -11.34 3.38
CA MET A 262 2.71 -12.46 2.62
C MET A 262 1.35 -12.91 3.19
N GLU A 263 1.18 -12.89 4.51
CA GLU A 263 -0.10 -13.18 5.19
C GLU A 263 -1.15 -12.09 4.90
N ILE A 264 -0.77 -10.81 5.00
CA ILE A 264 -1.61 -9.65 4.66
C ILE A 264 -2.09 -9.73 3.21
N LEU A 265 -1.17 -9.96 2.25
CA LEU A 265 -1.52 -10.10 0.83
C LEU A 265 -2.49 -11.27 0.59
N GLY A 266 -2.36 -12.37 1.34
CA GLY A 266 -3.31 -13.48 1.31
C GLY A 266 -4.72 -13.05 1.73
N TYR A 267 -4.86 -12.32 2.85
CA TYR A 267 -6.14 -11.80 3.31
C TYR A 267 -6.74 -10.78 2.32
N CYS A 268 -5.93 -9.93 1.71
CA CYS A 268 -6.38 -9.03 0.65
C CYS A 268 -6.93 -9.80 -0.57
N MET A 269 -6.18 -10.77 -1.10
CA MET A 269 -6.65 -11.58 -2.23
C MET A 269 -7.93 -12.36 -1.90
N LEU A 270 -8.06 -12.87 -0.68
CA LEU A 270 -9.30 -13.52 -0.22
C LEU A 270 -10.48 -12.54 -0.26
N GLN A 271 -10.36 -11.35 0.35
CA GLN A 271 -11.41 -10.34 0.33
C GLN A 271 -11.80 -9.94 -1.10
N TRP A 272 -10.83 -9.79 -2.01
CA TRP A 272 -11.11 -9.40 -3.40
C TRP A 272 -11.87 -10.47 -4.20
N LEU A 273 -11.82 -11.74 -3.77
CA LEU A 273 -12.58 -12.85 -4.35
C LEU A 273 -13.94 -13.04 -3.67
N CYS A 274 -13.97 -13.16 -2.33
CA CYS A 274 -15.18 -13.48 -1.55
C CYS A 274 -15.92 -12.27 -1.00
N LYS A 275 -15.55 -11.04 -1.40
CA LYS A 275 -16.08 -9.73 -0.96
C LYS A 275 -15.83 -9.35 0.51
N LYS A 276 -15.65 -10.33 1.39
CA LYS A 276 -15.69 -10.15 2.85
C LYS A 276 -14.90 -11.25 3.58
N LEU A 277 -14.03 -10.86 4.50
CA LEU A 277 -13.31 -11.75 5.41
C LEU A 277 -14.20 -12.21 6.59
N PRO A 278 -13.94 -13.40 7.18
CA PRO A 278 -14.76 -13.98 8.26
C PRO A 278 -14.92 -13.13 9.54
N TRP A 279 -14.14 -12.06 9.71
CA TRP A 279 -14.09 -11.21 10.91
C TRP A 279 -14.55 -9.75 10.68
N GLU A 280 -14.99 -9.39 9.47
CA GLU A 280 -15.28 -7.99 9.10
C GLU A 280 -16.46 -7.34 9.84
N ASP A 281 -17.42 -8.10 10.36
CA ASP A 281 -18.51 -7.53 11.18
C ASP A 281 -18.02 -7.07 12.58
N ASN A 282 -16.83 -7.51 12.99
CA ASN A 282 -16.35 -7.39 14.37
C ASN A 282 -15.02 -6.62 14.49
N LEU A 283 -14.61 -5.86 13.46
CA LEU A 283 -13.35 -5.10 13.43
C LEU A 283 -13.13 -4.13 14.61
N LYS A 284 -14.18 -3.75 15.34
CA LYS A 284 -14.08 -2.96 16.58
C LYS A 284 -13.41 -3.71 17.74
N SER A 285 -13.29 -5.04 17.66
CA SER A 285 -12.66 -5.89 18.67
C SER A 285 -11.40 -6.54 18.11
N ALA A 286 -10.25 -5.87 18.30
CA ALA A 286 -8.96 -6.39 17.83
C ALA A 286 -8.57 -7.77 18.41
N PRO A 287 -8.94 -8.15 19.66
CA PRO A 287 -8.77 -9.51 20.15
C PRO A 287 -9.64 -10.56 19.43
N PHE A 288 -10.86 -10.20 19.00
CA PHE A 288 -11.71 -11.07 18.20
C PHE A 288 -11.10 -11.29 16.81
N VAL A 289 -10.66 -10.21 16.14
CA VAL A 289 -10.00 -10.33 14.83
C VAL A 289 -8.72 -11.17 14.92
N ALA A 290 -7.93 -11.00 15.99
CA ALA A 290 -6.74 -11.82 16.24
C ALA A 290 -7.08 -13.31 16.38
N SER A 291 -8.06 -13.67 17.22
CA SER A 291 -8.44 -15.07 17.43
C SER A 291 -9.13 -15.69 16.20
N SER A 292 -9.88 -14.90 15.42
CA SER A 292 -10.42 -15.32 14.12
C SER A 292 -9.32 -15.62 13.11
N LYS A 293 -8.24 -14.82 13.05
CA LYS A 293 -7.09 -15.08 12.16
C LYS A 293 -6.28 -16.30 12.59
N GLU A 294 -6.10 -16.52 13.89
CA GLU A 294 -5.48 -17.77 14.39
C GLU A 294 -6.35 -19.00 14.09
N LYS A 295 -7.68 -18.92 14.29
CA LYS A 295 -8.61 -19.98 13.86
C LYS A 295 -8.52 -20.24 12.35
N PHE A 296 -8.49 -19.18 11.55
CA PHE A 296 -8.36 -19.26 10.09
C PHE A 296 -7.08 -20.00 9.68
N MET A 297 -5.93 -19.63 10.24
CA MET A 297 -4.64 -20.23 9.90
C MET A 297 -4.46 -21.63 10.50
N ASN A 298 -5.22 -21.99 11.54
CA ASN A 298 -5.24 -23.36 12.06
C ASN A 298 -6.00 -24.31 11.11
N ASP A 299 -7.16 -23.90 10.58
CA ASP A 299 -8.07 -24.71 9.76
C ASP A 299 -8.29 -24.14 8.34
N ILE A 300 -7.19 -23.86 7.64
CA ILE A 300 -7.19 -23.21 6.32
C ILE A 300 -8.18 -23.84 5.31
N PRO A 301 -8.27 -25.19 5.15
CA PRO A 301 -9.13 -25.79 4.13
C PRO A 301 -10.61 -25.47 4.33
N ASN A 302 -11.16 -25.70 5.53
CA ASN A 302 -12.57 -25.43 5.82
C ASN A 302 -12.86 -23.92 5.82
N GLN A 303 -11.92 -23.11 6.31
CA GLN A 303 -12.09 -21.67 6.42
C GLN A 303 -12.11 -21.01 5.03
N ILE A 304 -11.23 -21.41 4.12
CA ILE A 304 -11.29 -21.02 2.70
C ILE A 304 -12.57 -21.55 2.03
N GLN A 305 -12.94 -22.81 2.24
CA GLN A 305 -14.14 -23.42 1.64
C GLN A 305 -15.45 -22.75 2.09
N SER A 306 -15.45 -22.10 3.26
CA SER A 306 -16.59 -21.29 3.73
C SER A 306 -16.74 -19.96 2.99
N CYS A 307 -15.65 -19.42 2.44
CA CYS A 307 -15.60 -18.14 1.72
C CYS A 307 -15.69 -18.31 0.19
N LEU A 308 -15.09 -19.35 -0.37
CA LEU A 308 -14.94 -19.59 -1.81
C LEU A 308 -15.50 -20.96 -2.19
N LYS A 309 -16.17 -21.05 -3.34
CA LYS A 309 -16.87 -22.25 -3.83
C LYS A 309 -16.46 -22.69 -5.24
N ASP A 310 -15.51 -21.99 -5.84
CA ASP A 310 -14.93 -22.25 -7.15
C ASP A 310 -13.43 -22.62 -7.02
N SER A 311 -12.73 -22.81 -8.13
CA SER A 311 -11.31 -23.21 -8.16
C SER A 311 -10.38 -22.26 -7.39
N SER A 312 -10.78 -21.00 -7.16
CA SER A 312 -10.02 -20.05 -6.33
C SER A 312 -9.81 -20.53 -4.90
N ALA A 313 -10.67 -21.41 -4.40
CA ALA A 313 -10.51 -22.04 -3.10
C ALA A 313 -9.21 -22.87 -3.02
N ASP A 314 -8.88 -23.66 -4.04
CA ASP A 314 -7.66 -24.47 -4.04
C ASP A 314 -6.39 -23.61 -4.12
N ILE A 315 -6.41 -22.59 -4.98
CA ILE A 315 -5.30 -21.64 -5.16
C ILE A 315 -5.01 -20.86 -3.87
N LEU A 316 -6.03 -20.34 -3.19
CA LEU A 316 -5.80 -19.65 -1.91
C LEU A 316 -5.51 -20.61 -0.75
N ARG A 317 -6.05 -21.84 -0.75
CA ARG A 317 -5.65 -22.87 0.23
C ARG A 317 -4.14 -23.12 0.13
N LYS A 318 -3.63 -23.44 -1.07
CA LYS A 318 -2.20 -23.62 -1.36
C LYS A 318 -1.36 -22.40 -0.93
N TYR A 319 -1.84 -21.18 -1.21
CA TYR A 319 -1.16 -19.94 -0.82
C TYR A 319 -1.03 -19.81 0.71
N PHE A 320 -2.13 -19.95 1.46
CA PHE A 320 -2.10 -19.83 2.91
C PHE A 320 -1.38 -21.01 3.60
N GLU A 321 -1.46 -22.22 3.04
CA GLU A 321 -0.65 -23.37 3.47
C GLU A 321 0.85 -23.03 3.36
N LEU A 322 1.29 -22.42 2.26
CA LEU A 322 2.66 -21.95 2.10
C LEU A 322 3.02 -20.81 3.08
N VAL A 323 2.14 -19.83 3.32
CA VAL A 323 2.33 -18.80 4.37
C VAL A 323 2.53 -19.44 5.75
N LYS A 324 1.75 -20.47 6.09
CA LYS A 324 1.81 -21.17 7.38
C LYS A 324 3.17 -21.85 7.64
N THR A 325 3.94 -22.16 6.59
CA THR A 325 5.31 -22.72 6.73
C THR A 325 6.37 -21.68 7.11
N LEU A 326 6.09 -20.37 6.99
CA LEU A 326 7.10 -19.33 7.15
C LEU A 326 7.46 -19.07 8.63
N LYS A 327 8.74 -19.26 8.96
CA LYS A 327 9.31 -18.78 10.22
C LYS A 327 9.43 -17.25 10.18
N TYR A 328 9.44 -16.64 11.37
CA TYR A 328 9.48 -15.18 11.53
C TYR A 328 10.70 -14.53 10.87
N ASP A 329 11.82 -15.24 10.88
CA ASP A 329 13.15 -14.89 10.37
C ASP A 329 13.45 -15.44 8.96
N SER A 330 12.56 -16.24 8.38
CA SER A 330 12.79 -16.87 7.07
C SER A 330 12.44 -15.96 5.89
N THR A 331 13.31 -15.95 4.87
CA THR A 331 12.99 -15.36 3.55
C THR A 331 11.92 -16.20 2.84
N PRO A 332 10.78 -15.61 2.44
CA PRO A 332 9.77 -16.30 1.63
C PRO A 332 10.33 -16.82 0.30
N ASN A 333 9.92 -18.01 -0.13
CA ASN A 333 10.19 -18.47 -1.49
C ASN A 333 9.18 -17.85 -2.47
N TYR A 334 9.46 -16.61 -2.91
CA TYR A 334 8.61 -15.85 -3.83
C TYR A 334 8.30 -16.59 -5.14
N ALA A 335 9.20 -17.45 -5.61
CA ALA A 335 8.96 -18.25 -6.82
C ALA A 335 7.87 -19.31 -6.59
N SER A 336 7.83 -19.95 -5.41
CA SER A 336 6.74 -20.87 -5.04
C SER A 336 5.39 -20.15 -4.92
N PHE A 337 5.37 -18.95 -4.32
CA PHE A 337 4.15 -18.13 -4.26
C PHE A 337 3.67 -17.70 -5.66
N LYS A 338 4.57 -17.24 -6.54
CA LYS A 338 4.21 -16.91 -7.93
C LYS A 338 3.74 -18.14 -8.71
N LYS A 339 4.34 -19.32 -8.50
CA LYS A 339 3.88 -20.58 -9.13
C LYS A 339 2.41 -20.89 -8.81
N ILE A 340 1.97 -20.72 -7.56
CA ILE A 340 0.57 -20.94 -7.15
C ILE A 340 -0.38 -19.97 -7.87
N LEU A 341 0.00 -18.70 -8.04
CA LEU A 341 -0.84 -17.74 -8.77
C LEU A 341 -0.81 -17.95 -10.30
N HIS A 342 0.29 -18.47 -10.86
CA HIS A 342 0.35 -18.89 -12.27
C HIS A 342 -0.50 -20.13 -12.57
N GLU A 343 -0.64 -21.06 -11.61
CA GLU A 343 -1.59 -22.17 -11.67
C GLU A 343 -3.02 -21.62 -11.77
N GLY A 344 -3.42 -20.75 -10.84
CA GLY A 344 -4.75 -20.10 -10.87
C GLY A 344 -5.02 -19.26 -12.13
N LEU A 345 -4.02 -18.58 -12.70
CA LEU A 345 -4.15 -17.91 -14.00
C LEU A 345 -4.38 -18.90 -15.15
N SER A 346 -3.74 -20.07 -15.10
CA SER A 346 -3.88 -21.12 -16.11
C SER A 346 -5.28 -21.74 -16.07
N ASP A 347 -5.81 -22.01 -14.87
CA ASP A 347 -7.14 -22.56 -14.65
C ASP A 347 -8.26 -21.65 -15.20
N VAL A 348 -8.09 -20.32 -15.09
CA VAL A 348 -9.03 -19.33 -15.69
C VAL A 348 -8.66 -18.94 -17.12
N GLY A 349 -7.72 -19.65 -17.76
CA GLY A 349 -7.35 -19.49 -19.16
C GLY A 349 -6.54 -18.23 -19.51
N GLN A 350 -6.08 -17.45 -18.52
CA GLN A 350 -5.34 -16.21 -18.78
C GLN A 350 -3.85 -16.47 -19.01
N LYS A 351 -3.43 -16.35 -20.28
CA LYS A 351 -2.05 -16.61 -20.73
C LYS A 351 -1.05 -15.46 -20.53
N ASP A 352 -1.49 -14.19 -20.53
CA ASP A 352 -0.63 -13.05 -20.19
C ASP A 352 -0.90 -12.57 -18.76
N GLU A 353 -0.04 -12.97 -17.84
CA GLU A 353 -0.02 -12.53 -16.44
C GLU A 353 0.16 -11.01 -16.25
N TRP A 354 0.55 -10.27 -17.30
CA TRP A 354 0.66 -8.80 -17.26
C TRP A 354 -0.62 -8.09 -17.73
N LYS A 355 -1.60 -8.80 -18.29
CA LYS A 355 -2.87 -8.21 -18.72
C LYS A 355 -3.84 -8.07 -17.53
N ILE A 356 -3.72 -6.98 -16.78
CA ILE A 356 -4.64 -6.69 -15.67
C ILE A 356 -5.89 -5.98 -16.20
N ASP A 357 -6.91 -6.75 -16.58
CA ASP A 357 -8.14 -6.26 -17.18
C ASP A 357 -9.27 -6.10 -16.15
N PHE A 358 -9.32 -4.93 -15.51
CA PHE A 358 -10.43 -4.57 -14.62
C PHE A 358 -11.78 -4.43 -15.36
N GLY A 359 -11.78 -4.46 -16.69
CA GLY A 359 -12.91 -4.10 -17.56
C GLY A 359 -13.23 -2.60 -17.49
N SER A 360 -13.85 -2.06 -18.55
CA SER A 360 -14.29 -0.66 -18.54
C SER A 360 -15.14 -0.34 -17.30
N PRO A 361 -14.97 0.85 -16.68
CA PRO A 361 -15.94 1.34 -15.73
C PRO A 361 -17.26 1.56 -16.48
N LYS A 362 -18.26 0.74 -16.20
CA LYS A 362 -19.65 1.16 -16.45
C LYS A 362 -19.91 2.29 -15.47
N LEU A 363 -19.73 3.52 -15.93
CA LEU A 363 -20.21 4.70 -15.23
C LEU A 363 -21.71 4.47 -15.00
N ILE A 364 -22.11 4.34 -13.73
CA ILE A 364 -23.52 4.39 -13.35
C ILE A 364 -23.99 5.77 -13.81
N GLY A 365 -24.96 5.78 -14.73
CA GLY A 365 -25.40 7.02 -15.36
C GLY A 365 -25.94 7.97 -14.31
N VAL A 366 -25.32 9.16 -14.20
CA VAL A 366 -26.08 10.35 -13.84
C VAL A 366 -27.04 10.54 -15.01
N ASP A 367 -28.35 10.55 -14.76
CA ASP A 367 -29.37 10.59 -15.80
C ASP A 367 -29.29 11.90 -16.62
N SER A 368 -28.58 11.83 -17.74
CA SER A 368 -28.65 12.83 -18.79
C SER A 368 -29.93 12.60 -19.58
N GLU A 369 -30.99 13.37 -19.28
CA GLU A 369 -32.29 13.28 -19.93
C GLU A 369 -32.17 13.32 -21.47
N ARG A 370 -32.26 12.15 -22.12
CA ARG A 370 -32.27 12.07 -23.58
C ARG A 370 -33.68 12.31 -24.10
N SER A 371 -33.93 13.56 -24.48
CA SER A 371 -35.19 14.07 -25.00
C SER A 371 -35.78 13.15 -26.08
N ARG A 372 -36.93 12.52 -25.78
CA ARG A 372 -37.68 11.76 -26.79
C ARG A 372 -38.36 12.75 -27.75
N LYS A 373 -37.80 12.92 -28.95
CA LYS A 373 -38.52 13.55 -30.08
C LYS A 373 -39.81 12.77 -30.34
N ARG A 374 -40.96 13.31 -29.94
CA ARG A 374 -42.25 12.94 -30.51
C ARG A 374 -42.39 13.61 -31.88
N LYS A 375 -42.96 12.91 -32.86
CA LYS A 375 -43.44 13.53 -34.10
C LYS A 375 -44.60 14.49 -33.78
N SER A 376 -44.74 15.52 -34.60
CA SER A 376 -45.77 16.55 -34.50
C SER A 376 -46.87 16.31 -35.52
N GLU A 377 -48.00 15.80 -35.05
CA GLU A 377 -49.32 15.89 -35.69
C GLU A 377 -50.32 16.18 -34.53
N GLY A 378 -51.23 17.15 -34.61
CA GLY A 378 -51.37 18.16 -35.66
C GLY A 378 -52.81 18.63 -35.89
N LEU A 379 -53.50 19.16 -34.87
CA LEU A 379 -54.63 20.07 -35.11
C LEU A 379 -54.97 20.98 -33.90
N GLU A 380 -55.42 22.18 -34.25
CA GLU A 380 -56.08 23.23 -33.45
C GLU A 380 -57.55 22.85 -33.14
N GLU A 381 -58.36 23.56 -32.35
CA GLU A 381 -58.20 24.53 -31.25
C GLU A 381 -59.60 24.64 -30.57
N SER A 382 -59.70 24.93 -29.27
CA SER A 382 -60.88 25.62 -28.73
C SER A 382 -60.65 26.23 -27.34
N VAL A 383 -61.28 27.38 -27.12
CA VAL A 383 -61.17 28.27 -25.94
C VAL A 383 -62.57 28.25 -25.27
N ALA A 384 -62.78 28.26 -23.95
CA ALA A 384 -62.36 29.31 -23.02
C ALA A 384 -62.60 28.99 -21.52
N LYS A 385 -61.93 29.76 -20.64
CA LYS A 385 -62.43 30.53 -19.45
C LYS A 385 -63.62 29.91 -18.65
N LYS A 386 -63.65 29.92 -17.30
CA LYS A 386 -63.36 31.08 -16.41
C LYS A 386 -63.29 30.70 -14.91
N SER A 387 -62.49 31.47 -14.15
CA SER A 387 -62.41 31.64 -12.67
C SER A 387 -63.55 31.18 -11.72
N ARG A 388 -63.18 30.63 -10.54
CA ARG A 388 -63.34 31.29 -9.20
C ARG A 388 -62.80 30.47 -8.00
N SER A 389 -62.28 31.18 -6.99
CA SER A 389 -62.06 30.77 -5.59
C SER A 389 -63.16 31.42 -4.68
N PRO A 390 -63.29 31.24 -3.33
CA PRO A 390 -62.31 30.74 -2.33
C PRO A 390 -62.86 29.95 -1.08
N GLN A 391 -61.99 29.76 -0.05
CA GLN A 391 -62.24 29.59 1.42
C GLN A 391 -62.41 28.19 2.11
N LYS A 392 -61.41 27.89 2.97
CA LYS A 392 -61.43 27.49 4.42
C LYS A 392 -62.31 26.35 5.00
N SER A 393 -61.63 25.30 5.52
CA SER A 393 -61.67 24.64 6.88
C SER A 393 -63.01 24.50 7.66
N PRO A 394 -63.29 23.34 8.35
CA PRO A 394 -62.50 22.87 9.51
C PRO A 394 -62.44 21.32 9.75
N ALA A 395 -61.97 20.88 10.94
CA ALA A 395 -61.98 19.50 11.49
C ALA A 395 -63.36 19.12 12.11
N PRO A 396 -63.67 17.91 12.69
CA PRO A 396 -62.92 17.07 13.68
C PRO A 396 -63.12 15.53 13.40
N PRO A 397 -63.35 14.55 14.32
CA PRO A 397 -63.14 14.38 15.78
C PRO A 397 -62.48 13.03 16.23
N LYS A 398 -62.44 12.78 17.56
CA LYS A 398 -62.26 11.45 18.20
C LYS A 398 -63.54 11.01 18.93
N LYS A 399 -63.85 9.69 19.00
CA LYS A 399 -64.37 9.00 20.21
C LYS A 399 -64.45 7.48 20.06
N THR A 400 -64.54 6.79 21.20
CA THR A 400 -64.64 5.33 21.41
C THR A 400 -66.08 4.81 21.42
N ILE A 401 -66.32 3.50 21.19
CA ILE A 401 -67.13 2.65 22.09
C ILE A 401 -66.98 1.13 21.83
N LYS A 402 -67.38 0.36 22.83
CA LYS A 402 -67.28 -1.10 23.05
C LYS A 402 -68.13 -1.95 22.08
N SER A 403 -67.75 -3.22 21.92
CA SER A 403 -68.69 -4.37 22.01
C SER A 403 -67.95 -5.63 22.49
N ALA A 404 -68.67 -6.61 23.04
CA ALA A 404 -68.12 -7.88 23.54
C ALA A 404 -69.24 -8.93 23.68
N LYS A 405 -68.92 -10.23 23.52
CA LYS A 405 -69.72 -11.36 24.06
C LYS A 405 -69.02 -12.72 23.94
N ALA A 406 -68.92 -13.40 25.10
CA ALA A 406 -69.14 -14.85 25.32
C ALA A 406 -68.21 -15.89 24.60
N ASN A 407 -68.03 -17.13 25.10
CA ASN A 407 -68.53 -17.78 26.32
C ASN A 407 -67.67 -19.02 26.72
N SER A 408 -67.80 -19.50 27.97
CA SER A 408 -67.62 -20.93 28.38
C SER A 408 -66.20 -21.57 28.29
N ARG A 409 -65.70 -22.44 29.19
CA ARG A 409 -66.14 -22.95 30.52
C ARG A 409 -64.94 -23.61 31.28
N ARG A 410 -65.06 -23.68 32.62
CA ARG A 410 -64.52 -24.69 33.58
C ARG A 410 -63.02 -25.03 33.66
N SER A 411 -62.40 -24.45 34.70
CA SER A 411 -61.53 -25.05 35.73
C SER A 411 -62.21 -26.24 36.49
N PRO A 412 -61.56 -27.04 37.41
CA PRO A 412 -60.49 -26.63 38.35
C PRO A 412 -59.36 -27.64 38.72
N GLN A 413 -58.39 -27.12 39.52
CA GLN A 413 -57.62 -27.67 40.67
C GLN A 413 -57.21 -29.16 40.71
N GLU A 414 -56.03 -29.54 41.22
CA GLU A 414 -55.63 -29.41 42.64
C GLU A 414 -54.11 -29.29 42.94
N LYS A 415 -53.77 -29.23 44.25
CA LYS A 415 -52.44 -29.31 44.86
C LYS A 415 -52.47 -30.24 46.08
N SER A 416 -51.39 -30.98 46.29
CA SER A 416 -50.91 -31.58 47.55
C SER A 416 -49.37 -31.51 47.51
N GLU A 417 -48.65 -31.04 48.54
CA GLU A 417 -48.26 -31.74 49.79
C GLU A 417 -47.25 -32.88 49.55
N SER A 418 -46.13 -33.01 50.27
CA SER A 418 -45.60 -32.26 51.44
C SER A 418 -44.04 -32.31 51.53
N ASP A 419 -43.48 -32.08 52.72
CA ASP A 419 -42.17 -32.54 53.23
C ASP A 419 -40.85 -31.73 53.00
N ASN A 420 -40.59 -30.85 53.98
CA ASN A 420 -39.49 -30.93 54.97
C ASN A 420 -38.02 -30.54 54.69
N PHE A 421 -37.48 -29.83 55.70
CA PHE A 421 -36.07 -29.69 56.16
C PHE A 421 -34.98 -28.97 55.34
N ALA A 422 -34.87 -27.66 55.61
CA ALA A 422 -33.71 -26.95 56.18
C ALA A 422 -32.26 -27.16 55.67
N MET A 423 -31.58 -26.03 55.40
CA MET A 423 -30.10 -25.92 55.48
C MET A 423 -29.64 -25.88 56.95
N PRO A 424 -28.34 -26.11 57.24
CA PRO A 424 -27.45 -24.94 57.39
C PRO A 424 -26.01 -25.14 56.91
N ALA A 425 -25.26 -24.04 56.79
CA ALA A 425 -23.81 -24.06 56.61
C ALA A 425 -23.07 -24.09 57.96
N ALA A 426 -21.93 -24.76 58.03
CA ALA A 426 -21.05 -24.77 59.21
C ALA A 426 -19.57 -24.60 58.84
N LYS A 427 -18.82 -23.89 59.71
CA LYS A 427 -17.36 -23.72 59.65
C LYS A 427 -16.66 -24.79 60.49
N ARG A 428 -15.36 -25.00 60.27
CA ARG A 428 -14.45 -25.28 61.38
C ARG A 428 -13.09 -24.59 61.22
N SER A 429 -12.52 -24.22 62.35
CA SER A 429 -11.19 -23.63 62.56
C SER A 429 -10.38 -24.61 63.44
N SER A 430 -9.18 -24.39 63.99
CA SER A 430 -8.26 -23.25 64.16
C SER A 430 -6.89 -23.79 64.64
N GLN A 431 -5.78 -23.05 64.55
CA GLN A 431 -5.03 -22.64 65.77
C GLN A 431 -3.86 -21.66 65.55
N ILE A 432 -3.84 -20.71 66.48
CA ILE A 432 -2.99 -19.55 66.75
C ILE A 432 -1.52 -19.88 67.12
N LYS A 433 -0.57 -19.02 66.71
CA LYS A 433 0.41 -18.37 67.63
C LYS A 433 1.01 -17.09 67.01
N SER A 434 1.64 -16.25 67.85
CA SER A 434 1.78 -14.80 67.58
C SER A 434 3.08 -14.18 68.12
N SER A 435 3.48 -13.03 67.57
CA SER A 435 4.23 -11.97 68.27
C SER A 435 4.13 -10.63 67.53
N THR A 436 4.48 -9.52 68.19
CA THR A 436 4.09 -8.14 67.85
C THR A 436 5.28 -7.20 67.59
N LYS A 437 5.08 -6.12 66.80
CA LYS A 437 5.25 -4.71 67.25
C LYS A 437 5.02 -3.62 66.17
N ARG A 438 4.10 -2.69 66.53
CA ARG A 438 3.99 -1.22 66.30
C ARG A 438 4.29 -0.54 64.93
N SER A 439 3.33 0.36 64.61
CA SER A 439 3.26 1.48 63.64
C SER A 439 4.13 2.72 64.06
N PRO A 440 4.19 3.88 63.35
CA PRO A 440 3.09 4.60 62.65
C PRO A 440 3.40 5.31 61.30
N LEU A 441 2.43 6.09 60.83
CA LEU A 441 2.30 6.77 59.52
C LEU A 441 3.08 8.10 59.42
N VAL A 442 3.51 8.49 58.21
CA VAL A 442 3.39 9.86 57.66
C VAL A 442 3.12 9.82 56.13
N LYS A 443 2.34 10.79 55.63
CA LYS A 443 2.16 11.21 54.22
C LYS A 443 1.78 12.71 54.21
N PRO A 444 1.83 13.44 53.09
CA PRO A 444 2.72 13.32 51.91
C PRO A 444 3.33 14.68 51.49
N VAL A 445 4.39 14.70 50.66
CA VAL A 445 4.79 15.90 49.89
C VAL A 445 5.19 15.50 48.47
N ALA A 446 4.77 16.29 47.47
CA ALA A 446 5.15 16.11 46.07
C ALA A 446 6.18 17.16 45.64
N LYS A 447 7.19 16.75 44.84
CA LYS A 447 8.02 17.68 44.06
C LYS A 447 8.27 17.14 42.65
N ARG A 448 8.19 18.04 41.67
CA ARG A 448 8.70 17.87 40.30
C ARG A 448 10.23 18.01 40.31
N SER A 449 10.90 17.55 39.26
CA SER A 449 12.22 18.04 38.84
C SER A 449 12.37 17.93 37.31
N PRO A 450 13.24 18.72 36.64
CA PRO A 450 12.97 19.16 35.27
C PRO A 450 14.07 18.83 34.22
N LEU A 451 13.74 19.09 32.96
CA LEU A 451 14.70 19.30 31.86
C LEU A 451 15.41 20.66 32.00
N VAL A 452 16.74 20.72 31.80
CA VAL A 452 17.46 21.91 31.30
C VAL A 452 18.66 21.47 30.43
N ASN A 453 18.99 22.27 29.42
CA ASN A 453 20.16 22.12 28.54
C ASN A 453 21.50 22.42 29.26
N ALA A 454 22.63 22.09 28.60
CA ALA A 454 23.93 22.66 28.93
C ALA A 454 24.67 23.18 27.68
N ARG A 455 25.05 24.46 27.67
CA ARG A 455 26.05 25.06 26.77
C ARG A 455 26.63 26.35 27.38
N ASN A 456 27.95 26.43 27.43
CA ASN A 456 28.86 27.59 27.54
C ASN A 456 28.56 28.75 28.52
N VAL A 457 29.53 29.00 29.41
CA VAL A 457 29.99 30.36 29.83
C VAL A 457 31.53 30.41 29.68
N ARG A 458 32.15 31.59 29.73
CA ARG A 458 33.48 31.93 29.17
C ARG A 458 34.66 31.95 30.15
N SER A 459 35.84 31.88 29.53
CA SER A 459 37.19 32.31 29.96
C SER A 459 37.33 33.75 30.52
N PRO A 460 38.48 34.08 31.12
CA PRO A 460 39.11 35.38 30.99
C PRO A 460 40.39 35.42 30.11
N LEU A 461 40.51 36.55 29.42
CA LEU A 461 41.57 37.13 28.57
C LEU A 461 42.92 37.28 29.32
N VAL A 462 44.10 37.51 28.71
CA VAL A 462 44.60 38.83 28.18
C VAL A 462 45.98 38.69 27.47
N LYS A 463 46.09 39.14 26.19
CA LYS A 463 47.23 39.83 25.47
C LYS A 463 48.67 39.20 25.43
N THR A 464 49.59 39.52 24.49
CA THR A 464 49.61 40.38 23.26
C THR A 464 50.66 39.93 22.21
N ASP A 465 50.46 40.40 20.97
CA ASP A 465 51.44 40.85 19.94
C ASP A 465 52.44 39.95 19.17
N SER A 466 52.20 39.96 17.84
CA SER A 466 53.17 40.24 16.76
C SER A 466 54.06 39.12 16.19
N SER A 467 54.83 39.47 15.15
CA SER A 467 55.20 38.55 14.05
C SER A 467 56.36 39.06 13.16
N LEU A 468 56.88 38.14 12.32
CA LEU A 468 57.80 38.30 11.16
C LEU A 468 59.32 38.26 11.44
N THR A 469 60.08 37.96 10.36
CA THR A 469 61.57 38.01 10.19
C THR A 469 62.42 36.96 10.96
N ASP A 470 63.52 36.41 10.44
CA ASP A 470 63.93 36.12 9.04
C ASP A 470 65.10 35.11 8.93
N THR A 471 65.52 34.78 7.69
CA THR A 471 66.89 34.37 7.26
C THR A 471 67.64 33.15 7.87
N SER A 472 67.68 32.07 7.06
CA SER A 472 68.90 31.39 6.53
C SER A 472 69.96 30.62 7.37
N SER A 473 70.20 29.37 6.91
CA SER A 473 71.52 28.75 6.55
C SER A 473 72.50 28.19 7.60
N SER A 474 72.57 26.84 7.71
CA SER A 474 73.60 25.98 7.04
C SER A 474 74.29 24.88 7.89
N ARG A 475 74.63 23.75 7.21
CA ARG A 475 75.65 22.70 7.53
C ARG A 475 75.42 21.79 8.77
N SER A 476 75.89 20.53 8.83
CA SER A 476 76.33 19.56 7.80
C SER A 476 76.68 18.17 8.39
N LEU A 477 76.63 17.09 7.58
CA LEU A 477 77.25 15.75 7.79
C LEU A 477 76.61 14.89 8.94
N GLU A 478 76.75 13.56 9.01
CA GLU A 478 77.53 12.60 8.18
C GLU A 478 76.85 11.21 8.02
N ASP A 479 77.45 10.35 7.18
CA ASP A 479 76.90 9.10 6.63
C ASP A 479 77.43 7.83 7.35
N LYS A 480 76.68 6.71 7.34
CA LYS A 480 77.24 5.34 7.45
C LYS A 480 76.47 4.32 6.59
N THR A 481 77.22 3.67 5.70
CA THR A 481 76.76 2.95 4.48
C THR A 481 76.80 1.40 4.54
N LYS A 482 76.30 0.74 3.46
CA LYS A 482 76.51 -0.69 2.99
C LYS A 482 75.49 -1.70 3.55
N ALA A 483 75.13 -2.85 2.94
CA ALA A 483 75.39 -3.54 1.63
C ALA A 483 74.46 -4.79 1.53
N VAL A 484 74.27 -5.64 0.48
CA VAL A 484 74.46 -5.68 -1.00
C VAL A 484 73.59 -6.89 -1.50
N SER A 485 72.55 -6.74 -2.33
CA SER A 485 72.46 -6.64 -3.82
C SER A 485 72.28 -7.97 -4.61
N LYS A 486 71.27 -8.01 -5.51
CA LYS A 486 71.05 -8.91 -6.70
C LYS A 486 70.71 -10.40 -6.39
N THR A 487 70.10 -11.24 -7.26
CA THR A 487 69.77 -11.18 -8.71
C THR A 487 68.57 -12.06 -9.16
N LYS A 488 67.89 -11.70 -10.28
CA LYS A 488 67.19 -12.52 -11.32
C LYS A 488 66.32 -13.78 -11.01
N LYS A 489 65.00 -13.62 -11.28
CA LYS A 489 64.20 -14.28 -12.36
C LYS A 489 64.24 -15.82 -12.59
N MET A 490 63.19 -16.53 -12.15
CA MET A 490 62.49 -17.66 -12.83
C MET A 490 60.97 -17.53 -12.51
N LEU A 491 59.99 -17.72 -13.41
CA LEU A 491 59.41 -18.99 -13.93
C LEU A 491 59.32 -20.09 -12.84
N ASN A 492 58.14 -20.57 -12.43
CA ASN A 492 57.10 -21.13 -13.29
C ASN A 492 55.78 -21.36 -12.51
N ASP A 493 54.66 -21.52 -13.21
CA ASP A 493 53.45 -22.16 -12.65
C ASP A 493 53.69 -23.66 -12.38
N ARG A 494 53.08 -24.21 -11.32
CA ARG A 494 52.78 -25.65 -11.23
C ARG A 494 51.43 -25.94 -10.58
N LYS A 495 50.40 -25.99 -11.43
CA LYS A 495 49.43 -27.10 -11.39
C LYS A 495 50.08 -28.34 -12.02
N SER A 496 49.78 -29.54 -11.54
CA SER A 496 50.22 -30.81 -12.11
C SER A 496 49.57 -32.00 -11.40
N PRO A 497 49.51 -33.22 -11.99
CA PRO A 497 49.28 -33.61 -13.40
C PRO A 497 47.93 -34.40 -13.52
N VAL A 498 47.29 -34.72 -14.66
CA VAL A 498 47.63 -34.97 -16.08
C VAL A 498 48.06 -36.41 -16.43
N SER A 499 47.18 -37.10 -17.17
CA SER A 499 47.46 -38.12 -18.20
C SER A 499 46.33 -38.04 -19.26
N TYR A 500 46.52 -37.76 -20.56
CA TYR A 500 47.33 -38.42 -21.62
C TYR A 500 46.84 -39.85 -21.95
N LEU A 501 46.62 -40.31 -23.21
CA LEU A 501 46.78 -39.76 -24.58
C LEU A 501 45.72 -40.42 -25.52
N SER A 502 45.01 -39.67 -26.38
CA SER A 502 45.15 -39.60 -27.87
C SER A 502 44.13 -40.38 -28.72
N SER A 503 43.78 -39.80 -29.88
CA SER A 503 43.08 -40.44 -31.02
C SER A 503 44.09 -40.83 -32.12
N PRO A 504 43.75 -41.69 -33.12
CA PRO A 504 43.23 -41.13 -34.39
C PRO A 504 42.37 -42.06 -35.32
N LYS A 505 41.56 -41.40 -36.17
CA LYS A 505 41.24 -41.72 -37.60
C LYS A 505 40.55 -43.05 -38.04
N ASN A 506 39.48 -42.83 -38.84
CA ASN A 506 39.15 -43.44 -40.15
C ASN A 506 38.39 -44.80 -40.32
N ARG A 507 37.25 -44.65 -41.02
CA ARG A 507 36.77 -45.38 -42.23
C ARG A 507 35.92 -46.68 -42.14
N THR A 508 35.12 -46.78 -43.23
CA THR A 508 34.54 -47.96 -43.91
C THR A 508 33.36 -48.74 -43.32
N ASN A 509 32.20 -48.49 -43.95
CA ASN A 509 31.30 -49.43 -44.62
C ASN A 509 30.51 -50.54 -43.87
N SER A 510 29.25 -50.66 -44.33
CA SER A 510 28.48 -51.91 -44.59
C SER A 510 27.97 -52.75 -43.40
N SER A 511 26.78 -53.36 -43.46
CA SER A 511 25.69 -53.28 -44.46
C SER A 511 24.43 -54.05 -44.02
N LEU A 512 23.24 -53.61 -44.49
CA LEU A 512 21.98 -54.39 -44.63
C LEU A 512 21.35 -54.93 -43.31
N THR A 513 20.04 -55.17 -43.18
CA THR A 513 18.84 -55.07 -44.06
C THR A 513 17.82 -54.07 -43.46
N GLY A 514 16.96 -53.37 -44.21
CA GLY A 514 15.69 -53.87 -44.79
C GLY A 514 14.56 -53.85 -43.73
N VAL A 515 13.34 -53.33 -43.93
CA VAL A 515 12.57 -53.03 -45.16
C VAL A 515 11.61 -51.83 -44.96
N VAL A 516 11.62 -50.86 -45.90
CA VAL A 516 10.50 -50.20 -46.65
C VAL A 516 9.15 -50.03 -45.90
N ASP A 517 8.45 -48.87 -45.80
CA ASP A 517 8.20 -47.73 -46.74
C ASP A 517 7.63 -46.48 -45.95
N LYS A 518 7.05 -45.34 -46.40
CA LYS A 518 6.66 -44.71 -47.70
C LYS A 518 6.82 -43.17 -47.69
N SER A 519 6.99 -42.60 -48.89
CA SER A 519 6.57 -41.24 -49.33
C SER A 519 7.36 -39.96 -48.90
N SER A 520 7.31 -38.97 -49.80
CA SER A 520 7.98 -37.65 -49.85
C SER A 520 7.12 -36.74 -50.78
N PRO A 521 7.39 -35.44 -51.05
CA PRO A 521 8.46 -34.56 -50.55
C PRO A 521 8.03 -33.13 -50.10
N TYR A 522 8.97 -32.45 -49.44
CA TYR A 522 9.21 -30.99 -49.36
C TYR A 522 8.20 -29.97 -49.94
N ARG A 523 8.04 -28.86 -49.18
CA ARG A 523 8.25 -27.51 -49.75
C ARG A 523 8.98 -26.55 -48.79
N LYS A 524 10.01 -25.87 -49.30
CA LYS A 524 10.76 -24.81 -48.59
C LYS A 524 10.05 -23.46 -48.81
N LEU A 525 9.91 -22.65 -47.76
CA LEU A 525 9.54 -21.23 -47.90
C LEU A 525 10.79 -20.34 -47.93
N LYS A 526 10.86 -19.41 -48.90
CA LYS A 526 11.96 -18.45 -49.09
C LYS A 526 11.63 -17.09 -48.47
N ARG A 527 12.68 -16.34 -48.10
CA ARG A 527 12.59 -14.89 -47.81
C ARG A 527 12.23 -14.11 -49.08
N VAL A 528 11.48 -13.01 -48.93
CA VAL A 528 11.22 -11.95 -49.94
C VAL A 528 11.32 -10.57 -49.23
N PRO A 529 11.81 -9.48 -49.87
CA PRO A 529 12.39 -8.34 -49.14
C PRO A 529 11.57 -7.01 -49.17
N LYS A 530 12.10 -5.99 -48.46
CA LYS A 530 11.65 -4.58 -48.49
C LYS A 530 11.83 -3.93 -49.88
N ARG A 531 10.92 -3.00 -50.25
CA ARG A 531 11.17 -1.89 -51.20
C ARG A 531 10.35 -0.62 -50.80
N PRO A 532 10.65 0.58 -51.35
CA PRO A 532 10.48 1.85 -50.62
C PRO A 532 9.34 2.78 -51.12
N MET A 533 9.25 3.96 -50.51
CA MET A 533 8.37 5.09 -50.86
C MET A 533 8.42 5.52 -52.34
N LYS A 534 7.31 6.10 -52.80
CA LYS A 534 7.28 7.16 -53.82
C LYS A 534 6.33 8.27 -53.38
N SER A 535 6.71 9.51 -53.67
CA SER A 535 5.86 10.70 -53.62
C SER A 535 5.07 10.86 -54.91
N LEU A 536 3.88 11.45 -54.83
CA LEU A 536 3.28 12.18 -55.95
C LEU A 536 2.59 13.45 -55.44
N CYS A 537 2.66 14.50 -56.26
CA CYS A 537 2.06 15.80 -56.02
C CYS A 537 1.12 16.08 -57.20
N THR A 538 -0.06 16.64 -56.92
CA THR A 538 -0.98 17.15 -57.93
C THR A 538 -1.53 18.49 -57.44
N GLN A 539 -1.17 19.57 -58.14
CA GLN A 539 -1.77 20.88 -57.99
C GLN A 539 -3.01 20.96 -58.90
N THR A 540 -4.10 21.55 -58.39
CA THR A 540 -5.12 22.21 -59.21
C THR A 540 -5.61 23.45 -58.46
N SER A 541 -5.64 24.59 -59.14
CA SER A 541 -5.90 25.93 -58.56
C SER A 541 -7.30 26.44 -59.04
N PRO A 542 -7.78 27.67 -58.73
CA PRO A 542 -9.18 27.83 -58.32
C PRO A 542 -10.08 28.65 -59.26
N GLN A 543 -11.39 28.50 -59.08
CA GLN A 543 -12.50 29.40 -59.43
C GLN A 543 -13.81 28.75 -58.91
N LYS A 544 -14.86 29.47 -58.46
CA LYS A 544 -15.07 30.92 -58.26
C LYS A 544 -15.45 31.18 -56.79
#